data_AF-A0A973I8W5-F1
#
_entry.id   AF-A0A973I8W5-F1
#
_cell.length_a   1.000
_cell.length_b   1.000
_cell.length_c   1.000
_cell.angle_alpha   90.00
_cell.angle_beta   90.00
_cell.angle_gamma   90.00
#
_symmetry.space_group_name_H-M   'P 1'
#
loop_
_entity.id
_entity.type
_entity.pdbx_description
1 polymer ?
#
loop_
_entity_poly.entity_id
_entity_poly.type
_entity_poly.pdbx_seq_one_letter_code
_entity_poly.pdbx_strand_id
1 'polypeptide(L)' 'MMIRIFLYLHLAGLGLIACGLYLLLLTDTSSQVSGMVMLSTALGLGGVLVSPYPVIKFIQWANRQQ' A
#
# COMPACT_ATOMS: atom_id res chain seq x y z
N MET A 1 6.20 -7.78 -19.22
CA MET A 1 5.83 -6.36 -19.02
C MET A 1 4.87 -6.17 -17.84
N MET A 2 3.80 -6.98 -17.68
CA MET A 2 2.78 -6.84 -16.61
C MET A 2 3.31 -6.81 -15.16
N ILE A 3 4.30 -7.61 -14.78
CA ILE A 3 4.85 -7.63 -13.40
C ILE A 3 5.41 -6.27 -12.97
N ARG A 4 5.99 -5.51 -13.92
CA ARG A 4 6.59 -4.21 -13.61
C ARG A 4 5.51 -3.21 -13.15
N ILE A 5 4.31 -3.29 -13.72
CA ILE A 5 3.18 -2.44 -13.32
C ILE A 5 2.80 -2.74 -11.87
N PHE A 6 2.66 -4.02 -11.51
CA PHE A 6 2.36 -4.41 -10.13
C PHE A 6 3.47 -4.05 -9.16
N LEU A 7 4.74 -4.10 -9.58
CA LEU A 7 5.87 -3.61 -8.77
C LEU A 7 5.73 -2.11 -8.48
N TYR A 8 5.48 -1.29 -9.50
CA TYR A 8 5.30 0.15 -9.31
C TYR A 8 4.07 0.47 -8.46
N LEU A 9 2.98 -0.29 -8.63
CA LEU A 9 1.77 -0.17 -7.82
C LEU A 9 2.05 -0.49 -6.34
N HIS A 10 2.81 -1.56 -6.10
CA HIS A 10 3.24 -1.94 -4.76
C HIS A 10 4.15 -0.88 -4.13
N LEU A 11 5.08 -0.32 -4.90
CA LEU A 11 5.96 0.75 -4.43
C LEU A 11 5.16 2.04 -4.13
N ALA A 12 4.18 2.38 -4.96
CA ALA A 12 3.27 3.49 -4.73
C ALA A 12 2.42 3.27 -3.47
N GLY A 13 1.90 2.06 -3.28
CA GLY A 13 1.17 1.67 -2.07
C GLY A 13 2.05 1.76 -0.81
N LEU A 14 3.30 1.30 -0.86
CA LEU A 14 4.26 1.45 0.24
C LEU A 14 4.55 2.93 0.54
N GLY A 15 4.70 3.77 -0.49
CA GLY A 15 4.85 5.22 -0.31
C GLY A 15 3.64 5.85 0.38
N LEU A 16 2.43 5.41 0.01
CA LEU A 16 1.19 5.89 0.61
C LEU A 16 1.06 5.45 2.08
N ILE A 17 1.42 4.20 2.38
CA ILE A 17 1.46 3.69 3.76
C ILE A 17 2.50 4.47 4.58
N ALA A 18 3.71 4.65 4.06
CA ALA A 18 4.77 5.39 4.74
C ALA A 18 4.35 6.83 5.03
N CYS A 19 3.70 7.50 4.07
CA CYS A 19 3.14 8.83 4.25
C CYS A 19 2.03 8.85 5.32
N GLY A 20 1.09 7.89 5.26
CA GLY A 20 0.04 7.74 6.26
C GLY A 20 0.58 7.49 7.67
N LEU A 21 1.61 6.65 7.81
CA LEU A 21 2.29 6.40 9.09
C LEU A 21 3.04 7.63 9.59
N TYR A 22 3.70 8.38 8.69
CA TYR A 22 4.35 9.63 9.05
C TYR A 22 3.34 10.67 9.56
N LEU A 23 2.23 10.85 8.84
CA LEU A 23 1.12 11.73 9.24
C LEU A 23 0.45 11.27 10.54
N LEU A 24 0.42 9.97 10.82
CA LEU A 24 -0.12 9.42 12.07
C LEU A 24 0.74 9.83 13.28
N LEU A 25 2.06 9.92 13.10
CA LEU A 25 2.99 10.39 14.15
C LEU A 25 2.88 11.90 14.41
N LEU A 26 2.32 12.66 13.47
CA LEU A 26 1.98 14.07 13.65
C LEU A 26 0.63 14.18 14.35
N THR A 27 0.65 14.25 15.68
CA THR A 27 -0.52 14.23 16.58
C THR A 27 -1.62 15.23 16.18
N ASP A 28 -1.24 16.43 15.72
CA ASP A 28 -2.18 17.49 15.31
C ASP A 28 -3.07 17.07 14.12
N THR A 29 -2.52 16.27 13.21
CA THR A 29 -3.24 15.75 12.04
C THR A 29 -4.21 14.65 12.46
N SER A 30 -3.84 13.83 13.44
CA SER A 30 -4.69 12.73 13.93
C SER A 30 -5.86 13.20 14.82
N SER A 31 -5.77 14.41 15.40
CA SER A 31 -6.78 14.93 16.34
C SER A 31 -8.02 15.51 15.67
N GLN A 32 -7.99 15.75 14.36
CA GLN A 32 -9.11 16.30 13.60
C GLN A 32 -9.82 15.18 12.83
N VAL A 33 -11.16 15.20 12.79
CA VAL A 33 -11.96 14.20 12.06
C VAL A 33 -11.55 14.09 10.60
N SER A 34 -11.28 15.22 9.95
CA SER A 34 -10.81 15.25 8.55
C SER A 34 -9.46 14.53 8.39
N GLY A 35 -8.53 14.73 9.34
CA GLY A 35 -7.24 14.05 9.32
C GLY A 35 -7.34 12.56 9.63
N MET A 36 -8.24 12.15 10.53
CA MET A 36 -8.55 10.72 10.75
C MET A 36 -9.06 10.02 9.48
N VAL A 37 -9.95 10.67 8.72
CA VAL A 37 -10.46 10.14 7.44
C VAL A 37 -9.33 10.06 6.42
N MET A 38 -8.51 11.10 6.31
CA MET A 38 -7.36 11.13 5.40
C MET A 38 -6.35 10.01 5.72
N LEU A 39 -5.99 9.83 7.00
CA LEU A 39 -5.11 8.77 7.48
C LEU A 39 -5.67 7.38 7.17
N SER A 40 -6.94 7.14 7.51
CA SER A 40 -7.60 5.86 7.28
C SER A 40 -7.67 5.52 5.79
N THR A 41 -7.93 6.53 4.95
CA THR A 41 -7.98 6.38 3.49
C THR A 41 -6.60 6.11 2.90
N ALA A 42 -5.57 6.84 3.34
CA ALA A 42 -4.20 6.66 2.87
C ALA A 42 -3.65 5.27 3.25
N LEU A 43 -3.84 4.85 4.50
CA LEU A 43 -3.41 3.52 4.96
C LEU A 43 -4.22 2.40 4.29
N GLY A 44 -5.54 2.56 4.20
CA GLY A 44 -6.44 1.59 3.57
C GLY A 44 -6.14 1.38 2.09
N LEU A 45 -6.10 2.47 1.31
CA LEU A 45 -5.74 2.41 -0.11
C LEU A 45 -4.32 1.90 -0.30
N GLY A 46 -3.37 2.33 0.54
CA GLY A 46 -1.99 1.88 0.47
C GLY A 46 -1.87 0.37 0.64
N GLY A 47 -2.61 -0.20 1.60
CA GLY A 47 -2.70 -1.65 1.80
C GLY A 47 -3.28 -2.39 0.59
N VAL A 48 -4.36 -1.87 0.00
CA VAL A 48 -4.96 -2.44 -1.21
C VAL A 48 -3.96 -2.45 -2.38
N LEU A 49 -3.23 -1.35 -2.60
CA LEU A 49 -2.26 -1.21 -3.69
C LEU A 49 -1.03 -2.11 -3.52
N VAL A 50 -0.63 -2.41 -2.29
CA VAL A 50 0.48 -3.32 -1.96
C VAL A 50 0.13 -4.78 -2.27
N SER A 51 -1.12 -5.19 -2.09
CA SER A 51 -1.56 -6.59 -2.14
C SER A 51 -1.28 -7.38 -3.44
N PRO A 52 -1.39 -6.82 -4.67
CA PRO A 52 -1.39 -7.66 -5.87
C PRO A 52 0.00 -8.19 -6.25
N TYR A 53 1.07 -7.45 -5.96
CA TYR A 53 2.43 -7.82 -6.38
C TYR A 53 2.95 -9.10 -5.71
N PRO A 54 2.88 -9.27 -4.37
CA PRO A 54 3.27 -10.51 -3.72
C PRO A 54 2.43 -11.71 -4.19
N VAL A 55 1.12 -11.52 -4.37
CA VAL A 55 0.20 -12.56 -4.81
C VAL A 55 0.58 -13.09 -6.19
N ILE A 56 0.83 -12.20 -7.15
CA ILE A 56 1.24 -12.58 -8.51
C ILE A 56 2.60 -13.29 -8.50
N LYS A 57 3.54 -12.84 -7.66
CA LYS A 57 4.86 -13.47 -7.51
C LYS A 57 4.73 -14.90 -6.97
N PHE A 58 3.85 -15.11 -5.99
CA PHE A 58 3.55 -16.44 -5.46
C PHE A 58 2.95 -17.37 -6.52
N ILE A 59 1.94 -16.90 -7.26
CA ILE A 59 1.31 -17.69 -8.33
C ILE A 59 2.33 -18.09 -9.42
N GLN A 60 3.21 -17.16 -9.81
CA GLN A 60 4.26 -17.45 -10.79
C GLN A 60 5.30 -18.45 -10.29
N TRP A 61 5.63 -18.40 -9.01
CA TRP A 61 6.49 -19.39 -8.39
C TRP A 61 5.81 -20.77 -8.37
N ALA A 62 4.54 -20.85 -7.97
CA ALA A 62 3.78 -22.09 -7.92
C ALA A 62 3.66 -22.75 -9.31
N ASN A 63 3.36 -21.97 -10.35
CA ASN A 63 3.29 -22.46 -11.73
C ASN A 63 4.62 -22.96 -12.29
N ARG A 64 5.77 -22.56 -11.73
CA ARG A 64 7.09 -23.05 -12.13
C ARG A 64 7.49 -24.35 -11.41
N GLN A 65 6.76 -24.73 -10.37
CA GLN A 65 6.99 -25.97 -9.62
C GLN A 65 6.14 -27.15 -10.11
N GLN A 66 5.20 -26.90 -11.04
CA GLN A 66 4.49 -27.93 -11.79
C GLN A 66 5.26 -28.29 -13.06
#